data_AF-A0A3M2B6H5-F1
#
_entry.id   AF-A0A3M2B6H5-F1
#
_cell.length_a   1.000
_cell.length_b   1.000
_cell.length_c   1.000
_cell.angle_alpha   90.00
_cell.angle_beta   90.00
_cell.angle_gamma   90.00
#
_symmetry.space_group_name_H-M   'P 1'
#
loop_
_entity.id
_entity.type
_entity.pdbx_description
1 polymer ?
#
loop_
_entity_poly.entity_id
_entity_poly.type
_entity_poly.pdbx_seq_one_letter_code
_entity_poly.pdbx_strand_id
1 'polypeptide(L)' 'MIEERIKKLKELSLDPFKPDALLSELEELLSLIPQLSKEEGIKLYEFLQELKPRLEENYLICFGWVEETFKKKGLNLRA' A
#
# COMPACT_ATOMS: atom_id res chain seq x y z
N MET A 1 15.53 -12.26 -5.49
CA MET A 1 14.10 -12.48 -5.81
C MET A 1 13.18 -11.65 -4.91
N ILE A 2 13.23 -11.82 -3.57
CA ILE A 2 12.38 -11.05 -2.65
C ILE A 2 12.68 -9.55 -2.66
N GLU A 3 13.96 -9.17 -2.74
CA GLU A 3 14.39 -7.76 -2.68
C GLU A 3 13.88 -6.92 -3.86
N GLU A 4 13.84 -7.51 -5.06
CA GLU A 4 13.29 -6.84 -6.25
C GLU A 4 11.79 -6.61 -6.11
N ARG A 5 11.04 -7.60 -5.59
CA ARG A 5 9.61 -7.45 -5.31
C ARG A 5 9.33 -6.42 -4.23
N ILE A 6 10.13 -6.40 -3.15
CA ILE A 6 10.07 -5.37 -2.12
C ILE A 6 10.33 -3.98 -2.72
N LYS A 7 11.35 -3.84 -3.57
CA LYS A 7 11.65 -2.57 -4.25
C LYS A 7 10.47 -2.11 -5.11
N LYS A 8 9.89 -3.02 -5.90
CA LYS A 8 8.71 -2.73 -6.73
C LYS A 8 7.52 -2.30 -5.89
N LEU A 9 7.24 -2.97 -4.76
CA LEU A 9 6.17 -2.56 -3.84
C LEU A 9 6.44 -1.19 -3.22
N LYS A 10 7.69 -0.87 -2.87
CA LYS A 10 8.07 0.47 -2.40
C LYS A 10 7.74 1.52 -3.45
N GLU A 11 8.11 1.30 -4.70
CA GLU A 11 7.81 2.23 -5.80
C GLU A 11 6.29 2.39 -6.03
N LEU A 12 5.54 1.28 -6.06
CA LEU A 12 4.09 1.30 -6.24
C LEU A 12 3.37 2.01 -5.08
N SER A 13 3.89 1.88 -3.86
CA SER A 13 3.32 2.52 -2.68
C SER A 13 3.50 4.04 -2.62
N LEU A 14 4.29 4.63 -3.53
CA LEU A 14 4.47 6.08 -3.62
C LEU A 14 3.27 6.78 -4.29
N ASP A 15 2.47 6.07 -5.08
CA ASP A 15 1.30 6.63 -5.76
C ASP A 15 0.01 6.21 -5.02
N PRO A 16 -0.57 7.10 -4.19
CA PRO A 16 -1.79 6.78 -3.45
C PRO A 16 -3.00 6.56 -4.37
N PHE A 17 -2.97 7.04 -5.62
CA PHE A 17 -4.12 7.00 -6.54
C PHE A 17 -4.13 5.78 -7.46
N LYS A 18 -3.13 4.89 -7.38
CA LYS A 18 -3.06 3.66 -8.19
C LYS A 18 -2.85 2.41 -7.33
N PRO A 19 -3.81 2.07 -6.44
CA PRO A 19 -3.67 0.97 -5.51
C PRO A 19 -3.67 -0.41 -6.19
N ASP A 20 -4.30 -0.56 -7.35
CA ASP A 20 -4.53 -1.87 -7.98
C ASP A 20 -3.22 -2.62 -8.30
N ALA A 21 -2.21 -1.89 -8.80
CA ALA A 21 -0.91 -2.45 -9.12
C ALA A 21 -0.15 -2.86 -7.85
N LEU A 22 -0.26 -2.06 -6.78
CA LEU A 22 0.32 -2.37 -5.47
C LEU A 22 -0.35 -3.62 -4.87
N LEU A 23 -1.68 -3.71 -4.94
CA LEU A 23 -2.46 -4.82 -4.41
C LEU A 23 -2.12 -6.13 -5.13
N SER A 24 -2.07 -6.11 -6.46
CA SER A 24 -1.72 -7.28 -7.28
C SER A 24 -0.33 -7.82 -6.94
N GLU A 25 0.66 -6.94 -6.79
CA GLU A 25 2.02 -7.33 -6.43
C GLU A 25 2.10 -7.86 -4.98
N LEU A 26 1.31 -7.30 -4.05
CA LEU A 26 1.21 -7.81 -2.67
C LEU A 26 0.61 -9.21 -2.65
N GLU A 27 -0.47 -9.47 -3.39
CA GLU A 27 -1.10 -10.78 -3.48
C GLU A 27 -0.14 -11.83 -4.04
N GLU A 28 0.58 -11.51 -5.12
CA GLU A 28 1.64 -12.37 -5.65
C GLU A 28 2.72 -12.65 -4.61
N LEU A 29 3.18 -11.63 -3.89
CA LEU A 29 4.22 -11.76 -2.86
C LEU A 29 3.76 -12.65 -1.69
N LEU A 30 2.52 -12.48 -1.23
CA LEU A 30 1.94 -13.29 -0.17
C LEU A 30 1.81 -14.76 -0.57
N SER A 31 1.53 -15.05 -1.85
CA SER A 31 1.47 -16.42 -2.37
C SER A 31 2.83 -17.15 -2.32
N LEU A 32 3.93 -16.39 -2.29
CA LEU A 32 5.29 -16.93 -2.23
C LEU A 32 5.77 -17.19 -0.81
N ILE A 33 5.07 -16.71 0.23
CA ILE A 33 5.46 -16.89 1.65
C ILE A 33 5.84 -18.33 2.01
N PRO A 34 5.06 -19.37 1.62
CA PRO A 34 5.39 -20.75 1.99
C PRO A 34 6.73 -21.25 1.43
N GLN A 35 7.27 -20.57 0.41
CA GLN A 35 8.50 -20.93 -0.29
C GLN A 35 9.71 -20.10 0.17
N LEU A 36 9.49 -19.07 1.00
CA LEU A 36 10.56 -18.20 1.46
C LEU A 36 11.43 -18.88 2.50
N SER A 37 12.74 -18.62 2.41
CA SER A 37 13.65 -18.91 3.50
C SER A 37 13.31 -18.05 4.73
N LYS A 38 13.82 -18.47 5.89
CA LYS A 38 13.64 -17.71 7.15
C LYS A 38 14.15 -16.28 7.04
N GLU A 39 15.30 -16.08 6.37
CA GLU A 39 15.91 -14.76 6.18
C GLU A 39 15.07 -13.86 5.27
N GLU A 40 14.54 -14.41 4.18
CA GLU A 40 13.62 -13.68 3.30
C GLU A 40 12.31 -13.35 4.01
N GLY A 41 11.81 -14.25 4.85
CA GLY A 41 10.63 -14.01 5.68
C GLY A 41 10.81 -12.86 6.67
N ILE A 42 11.98 -12.75 7.29
CA ILE A 42 12.32 -11.63 8.19
C ILE A 42 12.33 -10.31 7.40
N LYS A 43 13.02 -10.27 6.25
CA LYS A 43 13.08 -9.07 5.38
C LYS A 43 11.69 -8.64 4.92
N LEU A 44 10.84 -9.59 4.54
CA LEU A 44 9.46 -9.32 4.15
C LEU A 44 8.66 -8.75 5.32
N TYR A 45 8.81 -9.32 6.52
CA TYR A 45 8.11 -8.83 7.71
C TYR A 45 8.52 -7.38 8.06
N GLU A 46 9.82 -7.08 8.06
CA GLU A 46 10.33 -5.72 8.29
C GLU A 46 9.77 -4.74 7.26
N PHE A 47 9.76 -5.12 5.98
CA PHE A 47 9.17 -4.31 4.94
C PHE A 47 7.67 -4.07 5.14
N LEU A 48 6.88 -5.08 5.53
CA LEU A 48 5.45 -4.91 5.78
C LEU A 48 5.17 -3.94 6.93
N GLN A 49 6.03 -3.91 7.95
CA GLN A 49 5.95 -2.91 9.02
C GLN A 49 6.20 -1.49 8.50
N GLU A 50 7.13 -1.30 7.55
CA GLU A 50 7.38 -0.01 6.89
C GLU A 50 6.23 0.39 5.95
N LEU A 51 5.62 -0.58 5.27
CA LEU A 51 4.58 -0.34 4.28
C LEU A 51 3.28 0.13 4.92
N LYS A 52 2.88 -0.45 6.05
CA LYS A 52 1.62 -0.12 6.75
C LYS A 52 1.39 1.40 6.95
N PRO A 53 2.29 2.15 7.62
CA PRO A 53 2.06 3.58 7.87
C PRO A 53 1.96 4.39 6.57
N ARG A 54 2.67 3.98 5.51
CA ARG A 54 2.56 4.60 4.19
C ARG A 54 1.18 4.37 3.56
N LEU A 55 0.60 3.19 3.71
CA LEU A 55 -0.76 2.93 3.20
C LEU A 55 -1.82 3.70 3.99
N GLU A 56 -1.63 3.86 5.30
CA GLU A 56 -2.48 4.71 6.13
C GLU A 56 -2.41 6.18 5.67
N GLU A 57 -1.21 6.69 5.40
CA GLU A 57 -1.01 8.03 4.82
C GLU A 57 -1.66 8.17 3.44
N ASN A 58 -1.46 7.19 2.54
CA ASN A 58 -2.07 7.18 1.23
C ASN A 58 -3.61 7.21 1.31
N TYR A 59 -4.19 6.43 2.23
CA TYR A 59 -5.63 6.44 2.48
C TYR A 59 -6.12 7.82 2.93
N LEU A 60 -5.41 8.46 3.87
CA LEU A 60 -5.74 9.81 4.33
C LEU A 60 -5.64 10.83 3.19
N ILE A 61 -4.63 10.73 2.32
CA ILE A 61 -4.50 11.61 1.15
C ILE A 61 -5.71 11.43 0.23
N CYS A 62 -6.01 10.20 -0.19
CA CYS A 62 -7.14 9.96 -1.09
C CYS A 62 -8.47 10.39 -0.48
N PHE A 63 -8.72 10.06 0.79
CA PHE A 63 -9.95 10.42 1.46
C PHE A 63 -10.07 11.94 1.68
N GLY A 64 -8.96 12.62 2.00
CA GLY A 64 -8.92 14.07 2.15
C GLY A 64 -9.30 14.80 0.87
N TRP A 65 -8.86 14.32 -0.30
CA TRP A 65 -9.28 14.87 -1.59
C TRP A 65 -10.79 14.72 -1.84
N VAL A 66 -11.36 13.59 -1.42
CA VAL A 66 -12.81 13.34 -1.49
C VAL A 66 -13.56 14.28 -0.55
N GLU A 67 -13.12 14.41 0.71
CA GLU A 67 -13.71 15.36 1.67
C GLU A 67 -13.67 16.81 1.17
N GLU A 68 -12.54 17.26 0.62
CA GLU A 68 -12.42 18.60 0.03
C GLU A 68 -13.37 18.81 -1.14
N THR A 69 -13.51 17.79 -2.01
CA THR A 69 -14.38 17.87 -3.19
C THR A 69 -15.83 18.02 -2.78
N PHE A 70 -16.28 17.23 -1.79
CA PHE A 70 -17.64 17.34 -1.26
C PHE A 70 -17.89 18.68 -0.58
N LYS A 71 -16.93 19.17 0.22
CA LYS A 71 -16.99 20.50 0.84
C LYS A 71 -17.14 21.62 -0.20
N LYS A 72 -16.38 21.57 -1.30
CA LYS A 72 -16.48 22.53 -2.43
C LYS A 72 -17.84 22.47 -3.14
N LYS A 73 -18.56 21.35 -3.05
CA LYS A 73 -19.90 21.16 -3.63
C LYS A 73 -21.05 21.38 -2.63
N GLY A 74 -20.76 21.75 -1.38
CA GLY A 74 -21.78 21.92 -0.35
C GLY A 74 -22.45 20.62 0.09
N LEU A 75 -21.81 19.48 -0.16
CA LEU A 75 -22.30 18.14 0.21
C LEU A 75 -21.66 17.72 1.54
N ASN A 76 -22.42 17.03 2.39
CA ASN A 76 -21.91 16.47 3.65
C ASN A 76 -21.67 14.96 3.50
N LEU A 77 -20.41 14.53 3.61
CA LEU A 77 -20.01 13.11 3.59
C LEU A 77 -20.37 12.35 4.86
N ARG A 78 -20.70 13.05 5.95
CA ARG A 78 -20.99 12.47 7.27
C ARG A 78 -22.49 12.48 7.61
N ALA A 79 -23.35 12.67 6.61
CA ALA A 79 -24.80 12.65 6.76
C ALA A 79 -25.37 11.25 6.53
#